data_AF-A0A3D9AEP6-F1
#
_entry.id   AF-A0A3D9AEP6-F1
#
_cell.length_a   1.000
_cell.length_b   1.000
_cell.length_c   1.000
_cell.angle_alpha   90.00
_cell.angle_beta   90.00
_cell.angle_gamma   90.00
#
_symmetry.space_group_name_H-M   'P 1'
#
loop_
_entity.id
_entity.type
_entity.pdbx_description
1 polymer ?
#
loop_
_entity_poly.entity_id
_entity_poly.type
_entity_poly.pdbx_seq_one_letter_code
_entity_poly.pdbx_strand_id
1 'polypeptide(L)'
;MHYGLLLSNSKLGLELQSGAFCISFETICNSISKKYNSVGPKMIETLQWESLKKDLLAVFNNSKLTKEAKQFGINKINNLNQPTNKDKLTLPFKEVGYKLNLSEIKVINDRNLFLHGNLNVKDSENEIDKLFYTSIMLHRLCCTLILKMCAFDGHIINNIILYSPNTNVDTNEWGFKKI
;
A
#
# COMPACT_ATOMS: atom_id res chain seq x y z
N MET A 1 7.12 -0.25 -19.49
CA MET A 1 6.58 1.12 -19.44
C MET A 1 6.49 1.72 -18.02
N HIS A 2 6.43 0.92 -16.93
CA HIS A 2 6.13 1.45 -15.59
C HIS A 2 7.30 2.05 -14.79
N TYR A 3 8.54 1.62 -15.03
CA TYR A 3 9.72 2.18 -14.32
C TYR A 3 10.03 3.64 -14.70
N GLY A 4 9.56 4.08 -15.88
CA GLY A 4 9.75 5.46 -16.35
C GLY A 4 9.06 6.48 -15.46
N LEU A 5 7.87 6.15 -14.93
CA LEU A 5 7.13 7.01 -14.00
C LEU A 5 7.98 7.33 -12.77
N LEU A 6 8.53 6.33 -12.09
CA LEU A 6 9.35 6.54 -10.88
C LEU A 6 10.49 7.55 -11.11
N LEU A 7 11.17 7.46 -12.27
CA LEU A 7 12.33 8.30 -12.60
C LEU A 7 11.95 9.70 -13.10
N SER A 8 10.81 9.85 -13.80
CA SER A 8 10.35 11.16 -14.30
C SER A 8 9.60 11.98 -13.26
N ASN A 9 9.05 11.33 -12.23
CA ASN A 9 8.15 11.98 -11.26
C ASN A 9 8.83 13.06 -10.43
N SER A 10 10.12 12.97 -10.14
CA SER A 10 10.84 13.99 -9.35
C SER A 10 10.82 15.39 -9.98
N LYS A 11 10.42 15.49 -11.27
CA LYS A 11 10.30 16.74 -12.02
C LYS A 11 8.87 17.31 -12.03
N LEU A 12 7.87 16.60 -11.50
CA LEU A 12 6.47 17.04 -11.50
C LEU A 12 6.16 17.91 -10.26
N GLY A 13 5.05 18.65 -10.30
CA GLY A 13 4.52 19.32 -9.10
C GLY A 13 4.18 18.31 -8.01
N LEU A 14 4.33 18.70 -6.74
CA LEU A 14 4.28 17.79 -5.59
C LEU A 14 3.03 16.90 -5.54
N GLU A 15 1.87 17.47 -5.87
CA GLU A 15 0.59 16.75 -5.94
C GLU A 15 0.63 15.61 -6.96
N LEU A 16 1.20 15.86 -8.15
CA LEU A 16 1.35 14.85 -9.19
C LEU A 16 2.40 13.80 -8.82
N GLN A 17 3.47 14.18 -8.11
CA GLN A 17 4.46 13.22 -7.62
C GLN A 17 3.82 12.19 -6.69
N SER A 18 3.00 12.66 -5.75
CA SER A 18 2.36 11.82 -4.73
C SER A 18 1.48 10.73 -5.35
N GLY A 19 0.60 11.11 -6.29
CA GLY A 19 -0.27 10.17 -6.99
C GLY A 19 0.51 9.20 -7.87
N ALA A 20 1.52 9.68 -8.57
CA ALA A 20 2.35 8.84 -9.43
C ALA A 20 3.21 7.85 -8.62
N PHE A 21 3.68 8.21 -7.42
CA PHE A 21 4.33 7.25 -6.51
C PHE A 21 3.35 6.24 -5.93
N CYS A 22 2.10 6.62 -5.61
CA CYS A 22 1.09 5.65 -5.19
C CYS A 22 0.84 4.58 -6.27
N ILE A 23 0.65 5.00 -7.53
CA ILE A 23 0.43 4.09 -8.66
C ILE A 23 1.66 3.21 -8.90
N SER A 24 2.85 3.80 -8.88
CA SER A 24 4.11 3.07 -9.06
C SER A 24 4.29 2.03 -7.96
N PHE A 25 4.01 2.40 -6.71
CA PHE A 25 4.09 1.54 -5.54
C PHE A 25 3.16 0.32 -5.65
N GLU A 26 1.89 0.53 -5.99
CA GLU A 26 0.93 -0.56 -6.18
C GLU A 26 1.35 -1.48 -7.33
N THR A 27 1.84 -0.92 -8.43
CA THR A 27 2.29 -1.68 -9.60
C THR A 27 3.49 -2.58 -9.25
N ILE A 28 4.48 -2.04 -8.53
CA ILE A 28 5.65 -2.80 -8.07
C ILE A 28 5.22 -3.91 -7.11
N CYS A 29 4.39 -3.59 -6.12
CA CYS A 29 3.88 -4.56 -5.16
C CYS A 29 3.14 -5.72 -5.85
N ASN A 30 2.24 -5.41 -6.78
CA ASN A 30 1.51 -6.43 -7.54
C ASN A 30 2.45 -7.30 -8.38
N SER A 31 3.49 -6.70 -8.98
CA SER A 31 4.49 -7.43 -9.76
C SER A 31 5.32 -8.38 -8.91
N ILE A 32 5.70 -7.96 -7.70
CA ILE A 32 6.43 -8.80 -6.73
C ILE A 32 5.53 -9.93 -6.24
N SER A 33 4.32 -9.64 -5.78
CA SER A 33 3.37 -10.65 -5.32
C SER A 33 3.11 -11.71 -6.41
N LYS A 34 3.00 -11.30 -7.68
CA LYS A 34 2.88 -12.23 -8.81
C LYS A 34 4.14 -13.08 -9.00
N LYS A 35 5.33 -12.48 -8.88
CA LYS A 35 6.61 -13.20 -9.02
C LYS A 35 6.80 -14.27 -7.94
N TYR A 36 6.43 -13.98 -6.70
CA TYR A 36 6.58 -14.89 -5.56
C TYR A 36 5.35 -15.79 -5.33
N ASN A 37 4.31 -15.69 -6.17
CA ASN A 37 3.00 -16.34 -5.94
C ASN A 37 2.44 -16.08 -4.54
N SER A 38 2.65 -14.86 -4.03
CA SER A 38 2.31 -14.47 -2.68
C SER A 38 0.80 -14.41 -2.49
N VAL A 39 0.30 -15.22 -1.55
CA VAL A 39 -1.09 -15.18 -1.13
C VAL A 39 -1.14 -14.51 0.24
N GLY A 40 -1.82 -13.37 0.32
CA GLY A 40 -2.01 -12.68 1.59
C GLY A 40 -2.77 -13.54 2.60
N PRO A 41 -2.60 -13.30 3.90
CA PRO A 41 -3.35 -14.02 4.92
C PRO A 41 -4.85 -13.77 4.76
N LYS A 42 -5.63 -14.84 4.90
CA LYS A 42 -7.08 -14.75 5.07
C LYS A 42 -7.39 -14.56 6.55
N MET A 43 -8.38 -13.73 6.88
CA MET A 43 -8.75 -13.45 8.27
C MET A 43 -9.45 -14.64 8.91
N ILE A 44 -10.30 -15.33 8.16
CA ILE A 44 -10.99 -16.55 8.58
C ILE A 44 -10.29 -17.74 7.96
N GLU A 45 -10.08 -18.78 8.77
CA GLU A 45 -9.48 -20.05 8.34
C GLU A 45 -10.32 -20.69 7.22
N THR A 46 -9.66 -21.40 6.29
CA THR A 46 -10.29 -21.75 5.01
C THR A 46 -11.49 -22.68 5.20
N LEU A 47 -11.42 -23.69 6.07
CA LEU A 47 -12.52 -24.62 6.27
C LEU A 47 -13.73 -23.94 6.95
N GLN A 48 -13.46 -23.12 7.96
CA GLN A 48 -14.49 -22.31 8.64
C GLN A 48 -15.16 -21.34 7.68
N TRP A 49 -14.37 -20.71 6.80
CA TRP A 49 -14.88 -19.80 5.78
C TRP A 49 -15.76 -20.49 4.76
N GLU A 50 -15.38 -21.66 4.23
CA GLU A 50 -16.21 -22.38 3.26
C GLU A 50 -17.56 -22.80 3.86
N SER A 51 -17.57 -23.20 5.14
CA SER A 51 -18.83 -23.48 5.86
C SER A 51 -19.70 -22.22 5.97
N LEU A 52 -19.15 -21.13 6.52
CA LEU A 52 -19.88 -19.87 6.69
C LEU A 52 -20.37 -19.28 5.36
N LYS A 53 -19.53 -19.36 4.32
CA LYS A 53 -19.84 -18.89 2.97
C LYS A 53 -21.04 -19.62 2.39
N LYS A 54 -21.14 -20.93 2.59
CA LYS A 54 -22.30 -21.73 2.14
C LYS A 54 -23.60 -21.22 2.78
N ASP A 55 -23.58 -20.95 4.08
CA ASP A 55 -24.75 -20.45 4.82
C ASP A 55 -25.16 -19.06 4.32
N LEU A 56 -24.20 -18.14 4.16
CA LEU A 56 -24.46 -16.80 3.63
C LEU A 56 -25.03 -16.83 2.20
N LEU A 57 -24.50 -17.70 1.34
CA LEU A 57 -25.01 -17.87 -0.03
C LEU A 57 -26.43 -18.43 -0.05
N ALA A 58 -26.76 -19.36 0.86
CA ALA A 58 -28.11 -19.90 0.98
C ALA A 58 -29.14 -18.81 1.34
N VAL A 59 -28.80 -17.89 2.25
CA VAL A 59 -29.65 -16.74 2.60
C VAL A 59 -29.94 -15.88 1.36
N PHE A 60 -28.92 -15.53 0.58
CA PHE A 60 -29.10 -14.72 -0.63
C PHE A 60 -29.91 -15.45 -1.71
N ASN A 61 -29.65 -16.74 -1.93
CA ASN A 61 -30.36 -17.55 -2.92
C ASN A 61 -31.85 -17.67 -2.60
N ASN A 62 -32.20 -17.84 -1.32
CA ASN A 62 -33.58 -17.99 -0.84
C ASN A 62 -34.34 -16.67 -0.65
N SER A 63 -33.63 -15.53 -0.72
CA SER A 63 -34.27 -14.21 -0.61
C SER A 63 -35.19 -13.88 -1.79
N LYS A 64 -36.17 -12.99 -1.56
CA LYS A 64 -37.04 -12.43 -2.62
C LYS A 64 -36.41 -11.22 -3.34
N LEU A 65 -35.10 -11.07 -3.28
CA LEU A 65 -34.36 -10.00 -3.96
C LEU A 65 -34.39 -10.19 -5.48
N THR A 66 -34.21 -9.08 -6.21
CA THR A 66 -34.00 -9.12 -7.67
C THR A 66 -32.73 -9.89 -8.02
N LYS A 67 -32.63 -10.36 -9.27
CA LYS A 67 -31.46 -11.09 -9.75
C LYS A 67 -30.18 -10.27 -9.62
N GLU A 68 -30.25 -8.98 -9.91
CA GLU A 68 -29.14 -8.03 -9.84
C GLU A 68 -28.66 -7.86 -8.40
N ALA A 69 -29.59 -7.69 -7.45
CA ALA A 69 -29.27 -7.56 -6.03
C ALA A 69 -28.65 -8.86 -5.48
N LYS A 70 -29.14 -10.03 -5.90
CA LYS A 70 -28.53 -11.32 -5.55
C LYS A 70 -27.11 -11.43 -6.07
N GLN A 71 -26.88 -11.11 -7.34
CA GLN A 71 -25.54 -11.18 -7.93
C GLN A 71 -24.55 -10.25 -7.23
N PHE A 72 -24.98 -9.02 -6.91
CA PHE A 72 -24.17 -8.08 -6.14
C PHE A 72 -23.76 -8.66 -4.77
N GLY A 73 -24.71 -9.21 -4.02
CA GLY A 73 -24.45 -9.82 -2.72
C GLY A 73 -23.52 -11.03 -2.78
N ILE A 74 -23.76 -11.93 -3.74
CA ILE A 74 -22.91 -13.11 -3.99
C ILE A 74 -21.46 -12.66 -4.28
N ASN A 75 -21.28 -11.63 -5.11
CA ASN A 75 -19.96 -11.09 -5.42
C ASN A 75 -19.26 -10.52 -4.16
N LYS A 76 -20.00 -9.86 -3.28
CA LYS A 76 -19.45 -9.36 -1.99
C LYS A 76 -19.06 -10.51 -1.06
N ILE A 77 -19.92 -11.52 -0.91
CA ILE A 77 -19.65 -12.72 -0.11
C ILE A 77 -18.38 -13.41 -0.61
N ASN A 78 -18.26 -13.64 -1.92
CA ASN A 78 -17.07 -14.27 -2.50
C ASN A 78 -15.75 -13.54 -2.22
N ASN A 79 -15.82 -12.22 -2.00
CA ASN A 79 -14.67 -11.37 -1.72
C ASN A 79 -14.44 -11.09 -0.23
N LEU A 80 -15.33 -11.53 0.66
CA LEU A 80 -15.34 -11.10 2.06
C LEU A 80 -14.10 -11.57 2.84
N ASN A 81 -13.60 -12.77 2.56
CA ASN A 81 -12.41 -13.34 3.19
C ASN A 81 -11.15 -13.23 2.31
N GLN A 82 -11.11 -12.27 1.38
CA GLN A 82 -9.91 -11.98 0.61
C GLN A 82 -8.91 -11.17 1.46
N PRO A 83 -7.60 -11.29 1.22
CA PRO A 83 -6.61 -10.47 1.91
C PRO A 83 -6.91 -8.99 1.75
N THR A 84 -6.69 -8.21 2.81
CA THR A 84 -6.96 -6.78 2.78
C THR A 84 -6.00 -6.07 1.81
N ASN A 85 -6.36 -4.87 1.34
CA ASN A 85 -5.45 -4.06 0.51
C ASN A 85 -4.14 -3.74 1.24
N LYS A 86 -4.19 -3.58 2.57
CA LYS A 86 -3.00 -3.43 3.42
C LYS A 86 -2.12 -4.68 3.34
N ASP A 87 -2.70 -5.86 3.48
CA ASP A 87 -1.94 -7.12 3.41
C ASP A 87 -1.27 -7.28 2.05
N LYS A 88 -2.00 -7.01 0.96
CA LYS A 88 -1.47 -7.10 -0.42
C LYS A 88 -0.26 -6.21 -0.67
N LEU A 89 -0.13 -5.11 0.07
CA LEU A 89 0.88 -4.08 -0.18
C LEU A 89 1.98 -4.04 0.89
N THR A 90 1.81 -4.81 1.96
CA THR A 90 2.86 -5.07 2.95
C THR A 90 3.55 -6.41 2.72
N LEU A 91 2.86 -7.39 2.12
CA LEU A 91 3.39 -8.71 1.82
C LEU A 91 4.65 -8.70 0.93
N PRO A 92 4.73 -7.90 -0.16
CA PRO A 92 5.95 -7.81 -0.97
C PRO A 92 7.22 -7.51 -0.18
N PHE A 93 7.14 -6.71 0.89
CA PHE A 93 8.28 -6.40 1.74
C PHE A 93 8.77 -7.62 2.53
N LYS A 94 7.84 -8.46 3.00
CA LYS A 94 8.18 -9.72 3.69
C LYS A 94 8.91 -10.66 2.74
N GLU A 95 8.43 -10.80 1.51
CA GLU A 95 9.03 -11.67 0.48
C GLU A 95 10.47 -11.27 0.15
N VAL A 96 10.75 -9.97 0.13
CA VAL A 96 12.09 -9.45 -0.17
C VAL A 96 12.94 -9.20 1.09
N GLY A 97 12.50 -9.70 2.26
CA GLY A 97 13.25 -9.66 3.50
C GLY A 97 13.38 -8.26 4.13
N TYR A 98 12.49 -7.32 3.81
CA TYR A 98 12.48 -5.98 4.40
C TYR A 98 11.40 -5.85 5.48
N LYS A 99 11.81 -5.47 6.70
CA LYS A 99 10.89 -5.22 7.81
C LYS A 99 10.43 -3.74 7.80
N LEU A 100 9.16 -3.55 7.47
CA LEU A 100 8.49 -2.25 7.56
C LEU A 100 8.38 -1.77 9.02
N ASN A 101 8.58 -0.47 9.24
CA ASN A 101 8.34 0.21 10.50
C ASN A 101 6.90 0.79 10.57
N LEU A 102 6.53 1.36 11.72
CA LEU A 102 5.17 1.88 11.94
C LEU A 102 4.82 3.06 11.03
N SER A 103 5.76 3.98 10.80
CA SER A 103 5.57 5.13 9.91
C SER A 103 5.37 4.70 8.46
N GLU A 104 6.16 3.74 8.00
CA GLU A 104 6.04 3.13 6.66
C GLU A 104 4.68 2.44 6.50
N ILE A 105 4.24 1.68 7.50
CA ILE A 105 2.90 1.05 7.50
C ILE A 105 1.80 2.11 7.47
N LYS A 106 1.95 3.21 8.20
CA LYS A 106 0.98 4.32 8.21
C LYS A 106 0.85 4.96 6.83
N VAL A 107 1.96 5.34 6.19
CA VAL A 107 1.97 5.89 4.83
C VAL A 107 1.38 4.91 3.82
N ILE A 108 1.71 3.62 3.96
CA ILE A 108 1.08 2.57 3.17
C ILE A 108 -0.43 2.53 3.41
N ASN A 109 -0.98 2.79 4.59
CA ASN A 109 -2.45 2.77 4.75
C ASN A 109 -3.11 4.04 4.20
N ASP A 110 -2.48 5.20 4.42
CA ASP A 110 -3.04 6.50 4.07
C ASP A 110 -3.06 6.76 2.56
N ARG A 111 -2.27 6.03 1.76
CA ARG A 111 -2.16 6.29 0.32
C ARG A 111 -3.47 6.24 -0.49
N ASN A 112 -4.46 5.46 -0.04
CA ASN A 112 -5.75 5.38 -0.73
C ASN A 112 -6.50 6.69 -0.53
N LEU A 113 -6.39 7.31 0.64
CA LEU A 113 -6.96 8.62 0.91
C LEU A 113 -6.28 9.67 0.01
N PHE A 114 -4.95 9.61 -0.13
CA PHE A 114 -4.20 10.51 -1.01
C PHE A 114 -4.63 10.40 -2.47
N LEU A 115 -4.81 9.19 -3.00
CA LEU A 115 -5.33 8.98 -4.37
C LEU A 115 -6.74 9.56 -4.59
N HIS A 116 -7.49 9.77 -3.52
CA HIS A 116 -8.82 10.38 -3.55
C HIS A 116 -8.81 11.86 -3.13
N GLY A 117 -7.63 12.49 -3.03
CA GLY A 117 -7.48 13.91 -2.70
C GLY A 117 -7.70 14.24 -1.22
N ASN A 118 -7.64 13.25 -0.33
CA ASN A 118 -7.76 13.45 1.10
C ASN A 118 -6.43 13.18 1.80
N LEU A 119 -5.82 14.24 2.35
CA LEU A 119 -4.52 14.16 3.03
C LEU A 119 -4.63 13.75 4.52
N ASN A 120 -5.85 13.54 5.04
CA ASN A 120 -6.13 13.17 6.44
C ASN A 120 -5.35 14.05 7.44
N VAL A 121 -5.19 15.33 7.12
CA VAL A 121 -4.36 16.29 7.85
C VAL A 121 -5.01 16.56 9.21
N LYS A 122 -4.24 16.47 10.29
CA LYS A 122 -4.72 16.92 11.61
C LYS A 122 -4.68 18.46 11.65
N ASP A 123 -5.50 19.09 12.47
CA ASP A 123 -5.55 20.56 12.58
C ASP A 123 -4.18 21.22 12.89
N SER A 124 -3.23 20.46 13.44
CA SER A 124 -1.87 20.90 13.74
C SER A 124 -0.82 20.54 12.68
N GLU A 125 -1.18 19.82 11.60
CA GLU A 125 -0.27 19.38 10.54
C GLU A 125 -0.36 20.32 9.33
N ASN A 126 0.77 20.65 8.72
CA ASN A 126 0.78 21.36 7.43
C ASN A 126 0.54 20.35 6.29
N GLU A 127 -0.42 20.66 5.42
CA GLU A 127 -0.86 19.78 4.32
C GLU A 127 0.27 19.51 3.30
N ILE A 128 1.04 20.54 2.94
CA ILE A 128 2.17 20.45 2.00
C ILE A 128 3.27 19.60 2.61
N ASP A 129 3.60 19.81 3.89
CA ASP A 129 4.61 19.03 4.60
C ASP A 129 4.25 17.54 4.65
N LYS A 130 2.97 17.23 4.91
CA LYS A 130 2.47 15.85 4.92
C LYS A 130 2.49 15.20 3.55
N LEU A 131 2.08 15.94 2.53
CA LEU A 131 2.13 15.49 1.13
C LEU A 131 3.57 15.19 0.71
N PHE A 132 4.50 16.06 1.09
CA PHE A 132 5.92 15.89 0.82
C PHE A 132 6.51 14.67 1.55
N TYR A 133 6.28 14.56 2.86
CA TYR A 133 6.73 13.42 3.66
C TYR A 133 6.24 12.09 3.07
N THR A 134 4.95 12.03 2.74
CA THR A 134 4.34 10.86 2.12
C THR A 134 5.00 10.52 0.79
N SER A 135 5.19 11.51 -0.08
CA SER A 135 5.76 11.31 -1.42
C SER A 135 7.18 10.76 -1.35
N ILE A 136 8.03 11.34 -0.51
CA ILE A 136 9.41 10.87 -0.30
C ILE A 136 9.42 9.47 0.32
N MET A 137 8.51 9.19 1.26
CA MET A 137 8.41 7.86 1.85
C MET A 137 7.98 6.79 0.83
N LEU A 138 6.95 7.05 0.03
CA LEU A 138 6.51 6.12 -1.02
C LEU A 138 7.60 5.90 -2.07
N HIS A 139 8.31 6.97 -2.46
CA HIS A 139 9.47 6.86 -3.34
C HIS A 139 10.55 5.96 -2.73
N ARG A 140 10.94 6.19 -1.46
CA ARG A 140 11.90 5.34 -0.75
C ARG A 140 11.46 3.88 -0.72
N LEU A 141 10.19 3.62 -0.40
CA LEU A 141 9.61 2.28 -0.38
C LEU A 141 9.67 1.59 -1.75
N CYS A 142 9.40 2.31 -2.84
CA CYS A 142 9.56 1.81 -4.21
C CYS A 142 11.03 1.42 -4.48
N CYS A 143 11.97 2.30 -4.16
CA CYS A 143 13.40 2.03 -4.34
C CYS A 143 13.87 0.84 -3.50
N THR A 144 13.44 0.73 -2.24
CA THR A 144 13.76 -0.41 -1.37
C THR A 144 13.31 -1.73 -1.99
N LEU A 145 12.07 -1.80 -2.49
CA LEU A 145 11.57 -3.01 -3.16
C LEU A 145 12.41 -3.36 -4.39
N ILE A 146 12.72 -2.39 -5.26
CA ILE A 146 13.52 -2.61 -6.46
C ILE A 146 14.94 -3.08 -6.11
N LEU A 147 15.60 -2.41 -5.17
CA LEU A 147 16.95 -2.78 -4.72
C LEU A 147 16.98 -4.19 -4.15
N LYS A 148 16.00 -4.52 -3.29
CA LYS A 148 15.90 -5.87 -2.73
C LYS A 148 15.60 -6.94 -3.77
N MET A 149 14.78 -6.63 -4.79
CA MET A 149 14.59 -7.54 -5.93
C MET A 149 15.88 -7.79 -6.71
N CYS A 150 16.81 -6.84 -6.70
CA CYS A 150 18.15 -6.97 -7.30
C CYS A 150 19.18 -7.60 -6.35
N ALA A 151 18.74 -8.17 -5.21
CA ALA A 151 19.60 -8.74 -4.17
C ALA A 151 20.64 -7.76 -3.58
N PHE A 152 20.35 -6.45 -3.61
CA PHE A 152 21.19 -5.46 -2.96
C PHE A 152 21.21 -5.69 -1.43
N ASP A 153 22.41 -5.77 -0.87
CA ASP A 153 22.67 -5.82 0.56
C ASP A 153 23.62 -4.68 0.94
N GLY A 154 23.07 -3.57 1.42
CA GLY A 154 23.83 -2.36 1.61
C GLY A 154 23.02 -1.26 2.27
N HIS A 155 23.62 -0.08 2.38
CA HIS A 155 22.98 1.05 3.03
C HIS A 155 22.25 1.94 2.02
N ILE A 156 21.09 2.46 2.43
CA ILE A 156 20.40 3.54 1.75
C ILE A 156 20.33 4.78 2.63
N ILE A 157 20.26 5.93 1.96
CA ILE A 157 20.03 7.24 2.57
C ILE A 157 18.53 7.46 2.71
N ASN A 158 18.12 8.04 3.84
CA ASN A 158 16.77 8.53 4.00
C ASN A 158 16.67 10.02 3.65
N ASN A 159 16.12 10.30 2.48
CA ASN A 159 15.93 11.67 2.04
C ASN A 159 14.98 12.46 2.93
N ILE A 160 14.09 11.82 3.70
CA ILE A 160 13.20 12.52 4.64
C ILE A 160 14.01 13.34 5.65
N ILE A 161 15.09 12.77 6.20
CA ILE A 161 15.96 13.46 7.16
C ILE A 161 16.76 14.58 6.50
N LEU A 162 17.16 14.42 5.23
CA LEU A 162 17.86 15.47 4.49
C LEU A 162 16.97 16.71 4.29
N TYR A 163 15.67 16.50 4.11
CA TYR A 163 14.71 17.59 3.90
C TYR A 163 14.01 18.04 5.19
N SER A 164 14.18 17.34 6.31
CA SER A 164 13.50 17.66 7.57
C SER A 164 13.75 19.09 8.08
N PRO A 165 14.93 19.73 7.89
CA PRO A 165 15.11 21.13 8.29
C PRO A 165 14.19 22.12 7.55
N ASN A 166 13.63 21.70 6.41
CA ASN A 166 12.76 22.53 5.57
C ASN A 166 11.27 22.19 5.72
N THR A 167 10.91 21.31 6.67
CA THR A 167 9.53 20.86 6.90
C THR A 167 9.19 20.92 8.38
N ASN A 168 7.93 21.16 8.76
CA ASN A 168 7.51 21.11 10.16
C ASN A 168 7.15 19.69 10.64
N VAL A 169 7.62 18.66 9.94
CA VAL A 169 7.36 17.27 10.33
C VAL A 169 8.40 16.84 11.35
N ASP A 170 7.97 16.56 12.57
CA ASP A 170 8.81 15.88 13.55
C ASP A 170 8.96 14.41 13.11
N THR A 171 10.14 14.03 12.63
CA THR A 171 10.40 12.68 12.14
C THR A 171 11.43 11.98 13.01
N ASN A 172 11.00 10.96 13.76
CA ASN A 172 11.90 9.96 14.37
C ASN A 172 12.43 8.95 13.32
N GLU A 173 12.73 9.43 12.11
CA GLU A 173 13.22 8.63 11.01
C GLU A 173 14.75 8.48 11.10
N TRP A 174 15.29 7.37 10.59
CA TRP A 174 16.73 7.14 10.52
C TRP A 174 17.34 7.88 9.33
N GLY A 175 18.60 8.32 9.41
CA GLY A 175 19.31 8.98 8.29
C GLY A 175 19.97 8.00 7.30
N PHE A 176 20.55 6.92 7.81
CA PHE A 176 21.21 5.85 7.04
C PHE A 176 20.77 4.49 7.59
N LYS A 177 20.41 3.53 6.73
CA LYS A 177 20.00 2.18 7.18
C LYS A 177 20.45 1.12 6.18
N LYS A 178 20.99 0.03 6.70
CA LYS A 178 21.23 -1.19 5.93
C LYS A 178 19.88 -1.85 5.62
N ILE A 179 19.62 -2.14 4.34
CA ILE A 179 18.37 -2.76 3.90
C ILE A 179 18.57 -4.19 3.52
#